data_AF-A0A935PBM3-F1
#
_entry.id   AF-A0A935PBM3-F1
#
_cell.length_a   1.000
_cell.length_b   1.000
_cell.length_c   1.000
_cell.angle_alpha   90.00
_cell.angle_beta   90.00
_cell.angle_gamma   90.00
#
_symmetry.space_group_name_H-M   'P 1'
#
loop_
_entity.id
_entity.type
_entity.pdbx_description
1 polymer ?
#
loop_
_entity_poly.entity_id
_entity_poly.type
_entity_poly.pdbx_seq_one_letter_code
_entity_poly.pdbx_strand_id
1 'polypeptide(L)'
;MKKTAIVFLVVCALFASTAQAFAEPPKDGMAIVADVLLVRPVGLVAGVFGSAMFLVSLPFSIPSDSVGTAGKLLVADPFEFTFQRPLGDFDYRVGQAQMPKAQ
;
A
#
# COMPACT_ATOMS: atom_id res chain seq x y z
N MET A 1 23.22 10.97 13.70
CA MET A 1 22.10 11.19 14.64
C MET A 1 21.17 12.32 14.21
N LYS A 2 21.62 13.58 14.03
CA LYS A 2 20.72 14.68 13.58
C LYS A 2 20.16 14.47 12.18
N LYS A 3 20.99 14.02 11.22
CA LYS A 3 20.56 13.71 9.84
C LYS A 3 19.59 12.53 9.78
N THR A 4 19.85 11.46 10.54
CA THR A 4 18.96 10.31 10.65
C THR A 4 17.64 10.65 11.34
N ALA A 5 17.65 11.54 12.34
CA ALA A 5 16.42 12.05 12.95
C ALA A 5 15.62 12.95 12.00
N ILE A 6 16.28 13.79 11.18
CA ILE A 6 15.63 14.59 10.14
C ILE A 6 15.06 13.67 9.06
N VAL A 7 15.79 12.65 8.60
CA VAL A 7 15.28 11.67 7.64
C VAL A 7 14.08 10.93 8.23
N PHE A 8 14.15 10.49 9.49
CA PHE A 8 13.03 9.84 10.15
C PHE A 8 11.82 10.76 10.30
N LEU A 9 12.02 12.04 10.66
CA LEU A 9 10.96 13.04 10.78
C LEU A 9 10.36 13.37 9.41
N VAL A 10 11.17 13.52 8.36
CA VAL A 10 10.72 13.75 6.99
C VAL A 10 9.96 12.54 6.46
N VAL A 11 10.43 11.32 6.74
CA VAL A 11 9.68 10.09 6.44
C VAL A 11 8.35 10.09 7.20
N CYS A 12 8.34 10.34 8.51
CA CYS A 12 7.10 10.44 9.29
C CYS A 12 6.15 11.56 8.80
N ALA A 13 6.68 12.70 8.36
CA ALA A 13 5.89 13.80 7.82
C ALA A 13 5.32 13.48 6.42
N LEU A 14 6.07 12.75 5.60
CA LEU A 14 5.58 12.19 4.33
C LEU A 14 4.51 11.12 4.57
N PHE A 15 4.65 10.31 5.62
CA PHE A 15 3.60 9.39 6.06
C PHE A 15 2.34 10.13 6.54
N ALA A 16 2.50 11.19 7.35
CA ALA A 16 1.39 11.97 7.88
C ALA A 16 0.61 12.76 6.80
N SER A 17 1.29 13.19 5.73
CA SER A 17 0.66 13.92 4.62
C SER A 17 -0.20 13.04 3.70
N THR A 18 -0.11 11.71 3.80
CA THR A 18 -1.02 10.78 3.09
C THR A 18 -2.32 10.52 3.85
N ALA A 19 -2.53 11.13 5.02
CA ALA A 19 -3.82 11.18 5.70
C ALA A 19 -4.77 12.15 4.96
N GLN A 20 -5.05 11.86 3.69
CA GLN A 20 -6.15 12.48 2.97
C GLN A 20 -7.43 11.90 3.58
N ALA A 21 -8.00 12.67 4.49
CA ALA A 21 -9.32 12.44 5.06
C ALA A 21 -10.36 12.52 3.95
N PHE A 22 -10.61 11.41 3.24
CA PHE A 22 -11.73 11.31 2.33
C PHE A 22 -12.58 10.07 2.65
N ALA A 23 -13.79 10.40 3.11
CA ALA A 23 -15.07 9.86 2.67
C ALA A 23 -15.47 8.43 3.05
N GLU A 24 -15.49 8.12 4.35
CA GLU A 24 -16.63 7.41 4.95
C GLU A 24 -16.65 7.70 6.47
N PRO A 25 -17.79 8.03 7.11
CA PRO A 25 -17.82 8.14 8.56
C PRO A 25 -17.44 6.78 9.15
N PRO A 26 -16.34 6.69 9.90
CA PRO A 26 -15.92 5.42 10.47
C PRO A 26 -17.01 4.91 11.39
N LYS A 27 -17.41 3.65 11.24
CA LYS A 27 -18.29 3.00 12.22
C LYS A 27 -17.64 3.00 13.63
N ASP A 28 -16.29 3.00 13.68
CA ASP A 28 -15.46 3.11 14.88
C ASP A 28 -14.16 3.89 14.60
N GLY A 29 -13.90 4.96 15.36
CA GLY A 29 -12.69 5.78 15.22
C GLY A 29 -11.39 5.03 15.53
N MET A 30 -11.43 4.01 16.37
CA MET A 30 -10.27 3.16 16.68
C MET A 30 -9.82 2.33 15.48
N ALA A 31 -10.73 1.90 14.61
CA ALA A 31 -10.38 1.15 13.41
C ALA A 31 -9.56 1.99 12.42
N ILE A 32 -9.89 3.28 12.29
CA ILE A 32 -9.14 4.22 11.44
C ILE A 32 -7.76 4.51 12.01
N VAL A 33 -7.67 4.74 13.33
CA VAL A 33 -6.38 5.00 13.98
C VAL A 33 -5.47 3.78 13.84
N ALA A 34 -6.00 2.57 14.02
CA ALA A 34 -5.25 1.33 13.80
C ALA A 34 -4.85 1.14 12.32
N ASP A 35 -5.75 1.44 11.38
CA ASP A 35 -5.46 1.34 9.94
C ASP A 35 -4.34 2.30 9.52
N VAL A 36 -4.37 3.54 10.00
CA VAL A 36 -3.36 4.55 9.68
C VAL A 36 -2.02 4.27 10.35
N LEU A 37 -2.02 3.86 11.62
CA LEU A 37 -0.77 3.70 12.38
C LEU A 37 -0.10 2.33 12.22
N LEU A 38 -0.87 1.28 11.92
CA LEU A 38 -0.33 -0.07 11.83
C LEU A 38 -0.45 -0.63 10.40
N VAL A 39 -1.64 -0.60 9.82
CA VAL A 39 -1.92 -1.32 8.57
C VAL A 39 -1.25 -0.65 7.38
N ARG A 40 -1.30 0.68 7.26
CA ARG A 40 -0.62 1.43 6.19
C ARG A 40 0.91 1.32 6.26
N PRO A 41 1.58 1.46 7.41
CA PRO A 41 3.01 1.20 7.52
C PRO A 41 3.39 -0.24 7.17
N VAL A 42 2.61 -1.22 7.62
CA VAL A 42 2.83 -2.64 7.26
C VAL A 42 2.64 -2.86 5.75
N GLY A 43 1.61 -2.27 5.14
CA GLY A 43 1.39 -2.30 3.70
C GLY A 43 2.55 -1.68 2.91
N LEU A 44 3.13 -0.59 3.42
CA LEU A 44 4.29 0.04 2.80
C LEU A 44 5.54 -0.84 2.88
N VAL A 45 5.79 -1.45 4.03
CA VAL A 45 6.90 -2.43 4.19
C VAL A 45 6.68 -3.62 3.25
N ALA A 46 5.45 -4.12 3.14
CA ALA A 46 5.10 -5.20 2.21
C ALA A 46 5.33 -4.79 0.75
N GLY A 47 4.97 -3.56 0.35
CA GLY A 47 5.21 -3.03 -0.99
C GLY A 47 6.71 -2.88 -1.32
N VAL A 48 7.52 -2.40 -0.36
CA VAL A 48 8.98 -2.34 -0.51
C VAL A 48 9.57 -3.74 -0.63
N PHE A 49 9.11 -4.68 0.19
CA PHE A 49 9.57 -6.07 0.14
C PHE A 49 9.19 -6.76 -1.17
N GLY A 50 7.94 -6.61 -1.62
CA GLY A 50 7.48 -7.12 -2.92
C GLY A 50 8.26 -6.54 -4.09
N SER A 51 8.59 -5.24 -4.03
CA SER A 51 9.47 -4.59 -5.01
C SER A 51 10.87 -5.19 -5.03
N ALA A 52 11.45 -5.47 -3.87
CA ALA A 52 12.75 -6.14 -3.78
C ALA A 52 12.68 -7.57 -4.36
N MET A 53 11.62 -8.32 -4.06
CA MET A 53 11.41 -9.65 -4.64
C MET A 53 11.24 -9.60 -6.17
N PHE A 54 10.58 -8.58 -6.70
CA PHE A 54 10.45 -8.38 -8.15
C PHE A 54 11.80 -8.16 -8.82
N LEU A 55 12.72 -7.42 -8.19
CA LEU A 55 14.08 -7.25 -8.70
C LEU A 55 14.87 -8.57 -8.74
N VAL A 56 14.65 -9.44 -7.76
CA VAL A 56 15.27 -10.78 -7.73
C VAL A 56 14.61 -11.72 -8.75
N SER A 57 13.31 -11.57 -9.01
CA SER A 57 12.58 -12.40 -9.97
C SER A 57 12.74 -11.94 -11.43
N LEU A 58 13.17 -10.70 -11.66
CA LEU A 58 13.43 -10.11 -12.98
C LEU A 58 14.28 -10.97 -13.92
N PRO A 59 15.46 -11.52 -13.52
CA PRO A 59 16.25 -12.39 -14.39
C PRO A 59 15.50 -13.66 -14.85
N PHE A 60 14.49 -14.12 -14.10
CA PHE A 60 13.64 -15.26 -14.47
C PHE A 60 12.36 -14.83 -15.20
N SER A 61 11.87 -13.64 -14.91
CA SER A 61 10.62 -13.10 -15.48
C SER A 61 10.81 -12.62 -16.91
N ILE A 62 12.01 -12.14 -17.27
CA ILE A 62 12.37 -11.72 -18.64
C ILE A 62 12.26 -12.90 -19.64
N PRO A 63 12.94 -14.05 -19.45
CA PRO A 63 12.82 -15.16 -20.39
C PRO A 63 11.43 -15.81 -20.38
N SER A 64 10.68 -15.65 -19.30
CA SER A 64 9.29 -16.13 -19.18
C SER A 64 8.25 -15.16 -19.74
N ASP A 65 8.65 -14.00 -20.27
CA ASP A 65 7.78 -12.89 -20.73
C ASP A 65 6.69 -12.49 -19.72
N SER A 66 6.98 -12.68 -18.43
CA SER A 66 6.02 -12.52 -17.32
C SER A 66 6.33 -11.31 -16.44
N VAL A 67 7.22 -10.43 -16.91
CA VAL A 67 7.67 -9.23 -16.19
C VAL A 67 6.48 -8.33 -15.83
N GLY A 68 5.53 -8.14 -16.76
CA GLY A 68 4.34 -7.31 -16.52
C GLY A 68 3.44 -7.87 -15.41
N THR A 69 3.17 -9.17 -15.45
CA THR A 69 2.35 -9.86 -14.43
C THR A 69 3.06 -9.88 -13.07
N ALA A 70 4.36 -10.18 -13.04
CA ALA A 70 5.15 -10.18 -11.81
C ALA A 70 5.24 -8.77 -11.20
N GLY A 71 5.44 -7.74 -12.02
CA GLY A 71 5.48 -6.34 -11.57
C GLY A 71 4.13 -5.88 -11.05
N LYS A 72 3.03 -6.30 -11.68
CA LYS A 72 1.67 -6.00 -11.20
C LYS A 72 1.44 -6.60 -9.81
N LEU A 73 1.63 -7.92 -9.66
CA LEU A 73 1.32 -8.63 -8.41
C LEU A 73 2.27 -8.27 -7.25
N LEU A 74 3.56 -8.05 -7.54
CA LEU A 74 4.56 -7.83 -6.50
C LEU A 74 4.79 -6.36 -6.17
N VAL A 75 4.38 -5.44 -7.05
CA VAL A 75 4.63 -4.00 -6.88
C VAL A 75 3.34 -3.20 -6.97
N ALA A 76 2.67 -3.21 -8.13
CA ALA A 76 1.52 -2.32 -8.33
C ALA A 76 0.38 -2.62 -7.34
N ASP A 77 0.04 -3.91 -7.19
CA ASP A 77 -1.08 -4.34 -6.37
C ASP A 77 -0.87 -4.05 -4.86
N PRO A 78 0.30 -4.32 -4.25
CA PRO A 78 0.59 -3.91 -2.88
C PRO A 78 0.52 -2.39 -2.65
N PHE A 79 0.97 -1.59 -3.63
CA PHE A 79 0.88 -0.13 -3.54
C PHE A 79 -0.57 0.36 -3.66
N GLU A 80 -1.37 -0.25 -4.54
CA GLU A 80 -2.80 0.02 -4.65
C GLU A 80 -3.53 -0.29 -3.33
N PHE A 81 -3.29 -1.47 -2.76
CA PHE A 81 -3.85 -1.86 -1.45
C PHE A 81 -3.48 -0.89 -0.32
N THR A 82 -2.28 -0.32 -0.37
CA THR A 82 -1.78 0.52 0.73
C THR A 82 -2.27 1.96 0.61
N PHE A 83 -2.30 2.51 -0.62
CA PHE A 83 -2.55 3.94 -0.83
C PHE A 83 -3.94 4.25 -1.41
N GLN A 84 -4.49 3.38 -2.25
CA GLN A 84 -5.76 3.62 -2.95
C GLN A 84 -6.95 2.98 -2.24
N ARG A 85 -6.69 2.05 -1.30
CA ARG A 85 -7.71 1.44 -0.45
C ARG A 85 -8.42 2.47 0.45
N PRO A 86 -9.76 2.42 0.56
CA PRO A 86 -10.53 3.22 1.52
C PRO A 86 -10.13 2.93 2.97
N LEU A 87 -10.11 3.97 3.80
CA LEU A 87 -9.74 3.84 5.21
C LEU A 87 -10.74 2.97 5.98
N GLY A 88 -10.22 1.97 6.70
CA GLY A 88 -11.05 1.07 7.50
C GLY A 88 -11.78 -0.05 6.74
N ASP A 89 -11.64 -0.14 5.41
CA ASP A 89 -12.23 -1.22 4.60
C ASP A 89 -11.30 -2.43 4.53
N PHE A 90 -11.33 -3.31 5.54
CA PHE A 90 -10.43 -4.48 5.60
C PHE A 90 -10.75 -5.58 4.57
N ASP A 91 -11.89 -5.49 3.90
CA ASP A 91 -12.33 -6.45 2.88
C ASP A 91 -11.91 -6.03 1.46
N TYR A 92 -11.21 -4.90 1.30
CA TYR A 92 -10.75 -4.39 0.02
C TYR A 92 -9.90 -5.42 -0.75
N ARG A 93 -10.25 -5.66 -2.01
CA ARG A 93 -9.57 -6.60 -2.92
C ARG A 93 -8.97 -5.83 -4.10
N VAL A 94 -7.65 -5.85 -4.20
CA VAL A 94 -6.92 -5.24 -5.31
C VAL A 94 -7.27 -5.93 -6.64
N GLY A 95 -7.51 -5.14 -7.68
CA GLY A 95 -7.87 -5.65 -9.01
C GLY A 95 -9.37 -5.88 -9.26
N GLN A 96 -10.26 -5.41 -8.36
CA GLN A 96 -11.72 -5.40 -8.51
C GLN A 96 -12.31 -3.98 -8.62
N ALA A 97 -11.56 -2.99 -9.13
CA ALA A 97 -12.15 -1.70 -9.46
C ALA A 97 -13.21 -1.87 -10.56
N GLN A 98 -14.45 -1.49 -10.23
CA GLN A 98 -15.72 -1.68 -10.94
C GLN A 98 -16.30 -3.12 -11.00
N MET A 99 -16.95 -3.54 -9.92
CA MET A 99 -18.34 -3.98 -10.06
C MET A 99 -19.23 -2.94 -9.38
N PRO A 100 -20.20 -2.33 -10.08
CA PRO A 100 -21.28 -1.61 -9.42
C PRO A 100 -21.90 -2.56 -8.40
N LYS A 101 -22.11 -2.09 -7.17
CA LYS A 101 -22.92 -2.84 -6.20
C LYS A 101 -24.25 -3.15 -6.89
N ALA A 102 -24.49 -4.41 -7.20
CA ALA A 102 -25.85 -4.86 -7.48
C ALA A 102 -26.66 -4.56 -6.22
N GLN A 103 -27.79 -3.89 -6.44
CA GLN A 103 -28.71 -3.33 -5.44
C GLN A 103 -28.95 -4.22 -4.23
#